data_AF-A0A5Q4DXU1-F1
#
_entry.id   AF-A0A5Q4DXU1-F1
#
_cell.length_a   1.000
_cell.length_b   1.000
_cell.length_c   1.000
_cell.angle_alpha   90.00
_cell.angle_beta   90.00
_cell.angle_gamma   90.00
#
_symmetry.space_group_name_H-M   'P 1'
#
loop_
_entity.id
_entity.type
_entity.pdbx_description
1 polymer ?
#
loop_
_entity_poly.entity_id
_entity_poly.type
_entity_poly.pdbx_seq_one_letter_code
_entity_poly.pdbx_strand_id
1 'polypeptide(L)'
;MVIGRLTDGVLRGVDRVATGVSGTLSETFFEPTLRLGVTGLSQAGKTVFITSLVANLLDRGRMGRMGAVAGGHIEAAFLQPQPDDTLPRFDYERHLAALTGPDPHWPEGTRQISQLRLSFRVRPGGFLSGMRAPRVRHIDIIDYPGEWLLDLVLLDKSYAQWSAEVLARMEKRDFAADALAQLQATDASARHDEATAQALTEAFTTYLNQARALGLPDITPGRFLLPGDLAGSPVLTFVPLAGTGGRGSLAREMARRFDAYKSQVIRPFFRDHFARIDRQVVLADVLGAIHAGPEAVDRLGQTLTELLAAFRPGRNAWLTRLLGGKRVERILFA
;
A
#
# COMPACT_ATOMS: atom_id res chain seq x y z
N MET A 1 39.35 -58.33 18.66
CA MET A 1 38.95 -59.31 17.63
C MET A 1 37.44 -59.54 17.80
N VAL A 2 36.64 -59.20 16.78
CA VAL A 2 35.28 -59.71 16.46
C VAL A 2 34.14 -59.26 17.39
N ILE A 3 33.31 -58.27 17.04
CA ILE A 3 32.13 -58.25 16.12
C ILE A 3 30.97 -59.18 16.57
N GLY A 4 29.84 -58.55 16.95
CA GLY A 4 28.49 -59.02 16.63
C GLY A 4 27.67 -59.70 17.73
N ARG A 5 26.67 -58.99 18.28
CA ARG A 5 25.23 -59.21 18.02
C ARG A 5 24.36 -58.42 19.00
N LEU A 6 23.99 -57.24 18.53
CA LEU A 6 22.74 -56.54 18.84
C LEU A 6 21.59 -57.32 18.20
N THR A 7 20.51 -57.57 18.95
CA THR A 7 19.08 -57.55 18.53
C THR A 7 18.24 -58.22 19.62
N ASP A 8 17.59 -57.42 20.46
CA ASP A 8 16.19 -57.63 20.89
C ASP A 8 15.82 -56.62 21.98
N GLY A 9 15.21 -55.51 21.57
CA GLY A 9 14.75 -54.48 22.50
C GLY A 9 14.09 -53.24 21.90
N VAL A 10 13.78 -53.19 20.59
CA VAL A 10 13.25 -51.97 19.94
C VAL A 10 12.07 -52.28 19.00
N LEU A 11 11.01 -52.92 19.49
CA LEU A 11 9.81 -53.18 18.66
C LEU A 11 8.45 -52.86 19.29
N ARG A 12 8.36 -52.06 20.35
CA ARG A 12 7.05 -51.53 20.79
C ARG A 12 7.16 -50.09 21.25
N GLY A 13 7.03 -49.14 20.32
CA GLY A 13 6.96 -47.72 20.68
C GLY A 13 7.04 -46.69 19.56
N VAL A 14 6.71 -47.02 18.29
CA VAL A 14 6.90 -46.05 17.16
C VAL A 14 5.63 -45.77 16.34
N ASP A 15 4.46 -46.31 16.69
CA ASP A 15 3.26 -46.17 15.84
C ASP A 15 2.29 -45.03 16.18
N ARG A 16 2.67 -43.99 16.94
CA ARG A 16 1.72 -42.88 17.25
C ARG A 16 2.19 -41.43 17.17
N VAL A 17 3.39 -41.11 16.68
CA VAL A 17 3.84 -39.70 16.63
C VAL A 17 4.37 -39.22 15.27
N ALA A 18 4.37 -40.06 14.23
CA ALA A 18 4.97 -39.71 12.93
C ALA A 18 4.02 -39.16 11.84
N THR A 19 2.77 -38.79 12.14
CA THR A 19 1.79 -38.31 11.13
C THR A 19 1.25 -36.89 11.36
N GLY A 20 1.82 -36.10 12.27
CA GLY A 20 1.23 -34.80 12.65
C GLY A 20 2.01 -33.53 12.33
N VAL A 21 3.33 -33.58 12.10
CA VAL A 21 4.17 -32.35 12.21
C VAL A 21 5.01 -32.03 10.97
N SER A 22 5.20 -32.97 10.03
CA SER A 22 5.97 -32.69 8.80
C SER A 22 5.13 -32.21 7.61
N GLY A 23 3.80 -32.29 7.67
CA GLY A 23 2.90 -31.86 6.58
C GLY A 23 2.57 -30.36 6.59
N THR A 24 2.45 -29.75 7.77
CA THR A 24 1.98 -28.36 7.94
C THR A 24 3.01 -27.29 7.60
N LEU A 25 4.30 -27.56 7.81
CA LEU A 25 5.37 -26.59 7.55
C LEU A 25 5.74 -26.50 6.06
N SER A 26 5.58 -27.58 5.28
CA SER A 26 5.85 -27.55 3.83
C SER A 26 4.66 -27.06 3.01
N GLU A 27 3.42 -27.42 3.36
CA GLU A 27 2.25 -27.03 2.55
C GLU A 27 1.99 -25.52 2.55
N THR A 28 2.24 -24.83 3.66
CA THR A 28 2.02 -23.37 3.78
C THR A 28 2.92 -22.55 2.84
N PHE A 29 4.05 -23.09 2.38
CA PHE A 29 4.95 -22.42 1.44
C PHE A 29 4.66 -22.71 -0.05
N PHE A 30 3.80 -23.69 -0.37
CA PHE A 30 3.47 -24.07 -1.75
C PHE A 30 2.01 -23.81 -2.15
N GLU A 31 1.18 -23.30 -1.24
CA GLU A 31 -0.20 -22.96 -1.55
C GLU A 31 -0.29 -21.68 -2.40
N PRO A 32 -0.94 -21.73 -3.59
CA PRO A 32 -1.05 -20.58 -4.46
C PRO A 32 -1.77 -19.43 -3.75
N THR A 33 -1.08 -18.29 -3.67
CA THR A 33 -1.58 -17.08 -3.05
C THR A 33 -1.74 -16.00 -4.11
N LEU A 34 -2.92 -15.39 -4.18
CA LEU A 34 -3.18 -14.20 -4.99
C LEU A 34 -3.03 -12.96 -4.12
N ARG A 35 -2.18 -12.01 -4.51
CA ARG A 35 -1.99 -10.74 -3.82
C ARG A 35 -2.82 -9.66 -4.49
N LEU A 36 -3.85 -9.20 -3.78
CA LEU A 36 -4.76 -8.15 -4.21
C LEU A 36 -4.37 -6.83 -3.55
N GLY A 37 -3.81 -5.91 -4.32
CA GLY A 37 -3.62 -4.53 -3.90
C GLY A 37 -4.94 -3.79 -3.93
N VAL A 38 -5.26 -3.06 -2.85
CA VAL A 38 -6.40 -2.17 -2.78
C VAL A 38 -5.89 -0.79 -2.42
N THR A 39 -6.17 0.17 -3.29
CA THR A 39 -5.82 1.56 -3.11
C THR A 39 -6.98 2.44 -3.56
N GLY A 40 -6.89 3.74 -3.29
CA GLY A 40 -7.89 4.70 -3.71
C GLY A 40 -7.42 6.10 -3.37
N LEU A 41 -8.02 7.08 -4.03
CA LEU A 41 -7.83 8.47 -3.67
C LEU A 41 -8.48 8.74 -2.31
N SER A 42 -8.01 9.79 -1.63
CA SER A 42 -8.47 10.14 -0.28
C SER A 42 -10.00 10.04 -0.18
N GLN A 43 -10.48 9.33 0.85
CA GLN A 43 -11.91 9.08 1.14
C GLN A 43 -12.70 8.21 0.14
N ALA A 44 -12.06 7.48 -0.78
CA ALA A 44 -12.75 6.58 -1.72
C ALA A 44 -13.41 5.32 -1.08
N GLY A 45 -13.60 5.26 0.24
CA GLY A 45 -14.32 4.16 0.89
C GLY A 45 -13.54 2.84 0.99
N LYS A 46 -12.21 2.87 0.91
CA LYS A 46 -11.35 1.67 0.90
C LYS A 46 -11.53 0.73 2.08
N THR A 47 -11.52 1.25 3.30
CA THR A 47 -11.75 0.46 4.52
C THR A 47 -13.12 -0.24 4.47
N VAL A 48 -14.16 0.47 4.01
CA VAL A 48 -15.52 -0.05 3.85
C VAL A 48 -15.59 -1.12 2.76
N PHE A 49 -14.94 -0.88 1.61
CA PHE A 49 -14.86 -1.83 0.51
C PHE A 49 -14.22 -3.14 0.94
N ILE A 50 -13.04 -3.09 1.57
CA ILE A 50 -12.31 -4.30 2.02
C ILE A 50 -13.15 -5.05 3.05
N THR A 51 -13.69 -4.34 4.05
CA THR A 51 -14.53 -4.95 5.10
C THR A 51 -15.75 -5.64 4.50
N SER A 52 -16.45 -4.97 3.58
CA SER A 52 -17.63 -5.52 2.91
C SER A 52 -17.27 -6.70 2.01
N LEU A 53 -16.17 -6.63 1.27
CA LEU A 53 -15.68 -7.70 0.42
C LEU A 53 -15.38 -8.96 1.25
N VAL A 54 -14.62 -8.80 2.35
CA VAL A 54 -14.26 -9.90 3.25
C VAL A 54 -15.52 -10.50 3.88
N ALA A 55 -16.45 -9.67 4.39
CA ALA A 55 -17.69 -10.14 4.97
C ALA A 55 -18.52 -10.98 3.98
N ASN A 56 -18.68 -10.50 2.73
CA ASN A 56 -19.43 -11.24 1.70
C ASN A 56 -18.70 -12.49 1.18
N LEU A 57 -17.37 -12.59 1.34
CA LEU A 57 -16.62 -13.80 0.97
C LEU A 57 -16.62 -14.84 2.10
N LEU A 58 -16.69 -14.40 3.36
CA LEU A 58 -16.89 -15.27 4.52
C LEU A 58 -18.33 -15.81 4.56
N ASP A 59 -19.32 -14.93 4.39
CA ASP A 59 -20.74 -15.27 4.25
C ASP A 59 -21.22 -15.04 2.81
N ARG A 60 -21.08 -16.10 2.01
CA ARG A 60 -21.22 -16.07 0.54
C ARG A 60 -22.65 -16.01 0.03
N GLY A 61 -23.66 -15.94 0.91
CA GLY A 61 -25.07 -15.98 0.51
C GLY A 61 -25.45 -14.93 -0.54
N ARG A 62 -24.77 -13.77 -0.54
CA ARG A 62 -25.02 -12.66 -1.49
C ARG A 62 -24.14 -12.72 -2.75
N MET A 63 -23.20 -13.66 -2.82
CA MET A 63 -22.20 -13.77 -3.90
C MET A 63 -22.63 -14.70 -5.04
N GLY A 64 -23.95 -14.86 -5.28
CA GLY A 64 -24.49 -15.80 -6.27
C GLY A 64 -24.09 -15.51 -7.73
N ARG A 65 -23.60 -14.31 -8.04
CA ARG A 65 -23.04 -13.97 -9.37
C ARG A 65 -21.58 -14.40 -9.54
N MET A 66 -20.89 -14.78 -8.45
CA MET A 66 -19.54 -15.31 -8.53
C MET A 66 -19.62 -16.79 -8.96
N GLY A 67 -19.12 -17.12 -10.15
CA GLY A 67 -19.25 -18.47 -10.73
C GLY A 67 -18.77 -19.60 -9.81
N ALA A 68 -17.75 -19.35 -8.98
CA ALA A 68 -17.27 -20.31 -8.00
C ALA A 68 -18.25 -20.56 -6.83
N VAL A 69 -19.06 -19.57 -6.45
CA VAL A 69 -20.14 -19.73 -5.47
C VAL A 69 -21.36 -20.37 -6.12
N ALA A 70 -21.76 -19.87 -7.29
CA ALA A 70 -22.89 -20.43 -8.05
C ALA A 70 -22.69 -21.92 -8.39
N GLY A 71 -21.46 -22.31 -8.74
CA GLY A 71 -21.08 -23.69 -9.03
C GLY A 71 -20.75 -24.55 -7.80
N GLY A 72 -20.90 -24.01 -6.58
CA GLY A 72 -20.62 -24.75 -5.34
C GLY A 72 -19.17 -25.21 -5.17
N HIS A 73 -18.21 -24.49 -5.78
CA HIS A 73 -16.80 -24.85 -5.74
C HIS A 73 -16.09 -24.39 -4.47
N ILE A 74 -16.63 -23.39 -3.77
CA ILE A 74 -16.07 -22.90 -2.50
C ILE A 74 -16.76 -23.60 -1.35
N GLU A 75 -16.06 -24.53 -0.70
CA GLU A 75 -16.58 -25.29 0.44
C GLU A 75 -16.55 -24.46 1.73
N ALA A 76 -15.48 -23.69 1.93
CA ALA A 76 -15.31 -22.84 3.10
C ALA A 76 -14.45 -21.61 2.75
N ALA A 77 -14.68 -20.53 3.48
CA ALA A 77 -13.77 -19.38 3.54
C ALA A 77 -13.55 -19.01 5.00
N PHE A 78 -12.33 -18.65 5.35
CA PHE A 78 -11.94 -18.34 6.73
C PHE A 78 -10.74 -17.40 6.74
N LEU A 79 -10.62 -16.60 7.80
CA LEU A 79 -9.44 -15.77 8.03
C LEU A 79 -8.30 -16.63 8.57
N GLN A 80 -7.09 -16.34 8.11
CA GLN A 80 -5.87 -16.98 8.58
C GLN A 80 -4.87 -15.89 9.00
N PRO A 81 -3.94 -16.16 9.94
CA PRO A 81 -2.83 -15.26 10.19
C PRO A 81 -2.13 -14.89 8.87
N GLN A 82 -1.81 -13.61 8.72
CA GLN A 82 -1.08 -13.13 7.55
C GLN A 82 0.38 -13.62 7.60
N PRO A 83 1.07 -13.73 6.45
CA PRO A 83 2.42 -14.27 6.36
C PRO A 83 3.54 -13.28 6.70
N ASP A 84 3.23 -11.98 6.78
CA ASP A 84 4.23 -10.91 6.96
C ASP A 84 4.07 -10.29 8.35
N ASP A 85 4.97 -10.63 9.26
CA ASP A 85 4.97 -10.14 10.64
C ASP A 85 5.45 -8.68 10.76
N THR A 86 5.96 -8.09 9.67
CA THR A 86 6.43 -6.70 9.65
C THR A 86 5.34 -5.71 9.26
N LEU A 87 4.21 -6.20 8.72
CA LEU A 87 3.09 -5.38 8.31
C LEU A 87 1.96 -5.41 9.35
N PRO A 88 1.32 -4.27 9.65
CA PRO A 88 0.09 -4.26 10.44
C PRO A 88 -1.00 -5.13 9.80
N ARG A 89 -1.76 -5.85 10.63
CA ARG A 89 -2.95 -6.55 10.15
C ARG A 89 -4.10 -5.56 9.94
N PHE A 90 -4.86 -5.76 8.87
CA PHE A 90 -6.11 -5.05 8.63
C PHE A 90 -7.13 -5.46 9.69
N ASP A 91 -7.66 -4.47 10.42
CA ASP A 91 -8.50 -4.66 11.59
C ASP A 91 -9.96 -4.93 11.21
N TYR A 92 -10.17 -6.03 10.48
CA TYR A 92 -11.45 -6.44 9.92
C TYR A 92 -12.55 -6.51 10.98
N GLU A 93 -12.24 -7.11 12.13
CA GLU A 93 -13.20 -7.32 13.21
C GLU A 93 -13.71 -5.98 13.77
N ARG A 94 -12.81 -5.02 14.05
CA ARG A 94 -13.20 -3.69 14.51
C ARG A 94 -13.98 -2.91 13.45
N HIS A 95 -13.56 -2.99 12.19
CA HIS A 95 -14.25 -2.29 11.10
C HIS A 95 -15.65 -2.86 10.82
N LEU A 96 -15.82 -4.19 10.93
CA LEU A 96 -17.14 -4.81 10.83
C LEU A 96 -18.03 -4.37 12.00
N ALA A 97 -17.50 -4.38 13.23
CA ALA A 97 -18.24 -3.93 14.41
C ALA A 97 -18.65 -2.45 14.33
N ALA A 98 -17.82 -1.58 13.75
CA ALA A 98 -18.19 -0.19 13.51
C ALA A 98 -19.40 -0.07 12.56
N LEU A 99 -19.54 -0.96 11.58
CA LEU A 99 -20.63 -0.93 10.59
C LEU A 99 -21.91 -1.63 11.06
N THR A 100 -21.79 -2.68 11.88
CA THR A 100 -22.93 -3.55 12.26
C THR A 100 -23.26 -3.51 13.75
N GLY A 101 -22.48 -2.78 14.54
CA GLY A 101 -22.65 -2.65 15.99
C GLY A 101 -23.84 -1.78 16.39
N PRO A 102 -24.05 -1.58 17.69
CA PRO A 102 -25.19 -0.82 18.22
C PRO A 102 -25.12 0.68 17.90
N ASP A 103 -23.93 1.23 17.63
CA ASP A 103 -23.71 2.61 17.20
C ASP A 103 -22.99 2.62 15.84
N PRO A 104 -23.73 2.41 14.73
CA PRO A 104 -23.13 2.21 13.42
C PRO A 104 -22.54 3.51 12.86
N HIS A 105 -21.27 3.47 12.50
CA HIS A 105 -20.53 4.58 11.91
C HIS A 105 -19.51 4.10 10.87
N TRP A 106 -19.10 5.00 9.98
CA TRP A 106 -18.07 4.67 8.99
C TRP A 106 -16.71 4.51 9.68
N PRO A 107 -15.99 3.40 9.46
CA PRO A 107 -14.67 3.21 10.04
C PRO A 107 -13.68 4.24 9.49
N GLU A 108 -12.69 4.59 10.30
CA GLU A 108 -11.66 5.53 9.89
C GLU A 108 -10.89 5.07 8.64
N GLY A 109 -10.48 6.04 7.83
CA GLY A 109 -9.68 5.78 6.64
C GLY A 109 -8.29 5.24 6.96
N THR A 110 -7.76 4.41 6.07
CA THR A 110 -6.42 3.84 6.15
C THR A 110 -5.33 4.91 6.20
N ARG A 111 -4.52 4.91 7.26
CA ARG A 111 -3.37 5.83 7.43
C ARG A 111 -2.00 5.18 7.21
N GLN A 112 -1.95 3.85 7.14
CA GLN A 112 -0.74 3.06 7.00
C GLN A 112 -1.02 1.83 6.13
N ILE A 113 0.03 1.18 5.62
CA ILE A 113 -0.14 -0.10 4.93
C ILE A 113 -0.66 -1.15 5.92
N SER A 114 -1.58 -2.00 5.48
CA SER A 114 -2.02 -3.16 6.25
C SER A 114 -2.36 -4.35 5.34
N GLN A 115 -2.41 -5.54 5.92
CA GLN A 115 -2.68 -6.77 5.18
C GLN A 115 -3.74 -7.64 5.87
N LEU A 116 -4.49 -8.41 5.07
CA LEU A 116 -5.35 -9.48 5.55
C LEU A 116 -5.17 -10.72 4.68
N ARG A 117 -5.16 -11.91 5.29
CA ARG A 117 -5.23 -13.18 4.56
C ARG A 117 -6.61 -13.80 4.68
N LEU A 118 -7.23 -14.03 3.53
CA LEU A 118 -8.46 -14.80 3.39
C LEU A 118 -8.17 -16.12 2.67
N SER A 119 -8.54 -17.22 3.31
CA SER A 119 -8.28 -18.57 2.82
C SER A 119 -9.58 -19.22 2.36
N PHE A 120 -9.53 -19.95 1.25
CA PHE A 120 -10.65 -20.67 0.67
C PHE A 120 -10.31 -22.14 0.53
N ARG A 121 -11.19 -23.02 1.01
CA ARG A 121 -11.18 -24.43 0.62
C ARG A 121 -11.98 -24.57 -0.67
N VAL A 122 -11.29 -24.86 -1.77
CA VAL A 122 -11.87 -24.88 -3.11
C VAL A 122 -11.79 -26.29 -3.70
N ARG A 123 -12.93 -26.78 -4.19
CA ARG A 123 -12.98 -28.01 -4.97
C ARG A 123 -12.63 -27.71 -6.43
N PRO A 124 -11.69 -28.44 -7.05
CA PRO A 124 -11.37 -28.25 -8.46
C PRO A 124 -12.59 -28.49 -9.35
N GLY A 125 -12.83 -27.65 -10.37
CA GLY A 125 -13.91 -27.87 -11.34
C GLY A 125 -13.57 -28.93 -12.40
N GLY A 126 -14.57 -29.31 -13.21
CA GLY A 126 -14.42 -30.21 -14.37
C GLY A 126 -14.88 -31.66 -14.13
N PHE A 127 -14.81 -32.49 -15.18
CA PHE A 127 -15.38 -33.85 -15.22
C PHE A 127 -14.81 -34.81 -14.15
N LEU A 128 -13.60 -34.52 -13.62
CA LEU A 128 -12.93 -35.30 -12.57
C LEU A 128 -12.95 -34.62 -11.19
N SER A 129 -13.81 -33.63 -10.99
CA SER A 129 -13.92 -32.85 -9.74
C SER A 129 -14.15 -33.73 -8.50
N GLY A 130 -14.96 -34.79 -8.63
CA GLY A 130 -15.28 -35.72 -7.53
C GLY A 130 -14.12 -36.61 -7.08
N MET A 131 -13.04 -36.71 -7.87
CA MET A 131 -11.88 -37.55 -7.55
C MET A 131 -10.71 -36.75 -6.95
N ARG A 132 -10.77 -35.41 -6.97
CA ARG A 132 -9.69 -34.55 -6.48
C ARG A 132 -10.04 -33.96 -5.13
N ALA A 133 -9.13 -34.10 -4.17
CA ALA A 133 -9.26 -33.48 -2.87
C ALA A 133 -9.39 -31.94 -2.99
N PRO A 134 -10.21 -31.30 -2.15
CA PRO A 134 -10.26 -29.85 -2.05
C PRO A 134 -8.87 -29.29 -1.73
N ARG A 135 -8.57 -28.12 -2.27
CA ARG A 135 -7.28 -27.43 -2.04
C ARG A 135 -7.51 -26.08 -1.41
N VAL A 136 -6.61 -25.68 -0.52
CA VAL A 136 -6.63 -24.34 0.04
C VAL A 136 -6.00 -23.36 -0.96
N ARG A 137 -6.60 -22.18 -1.04
CA ARG A 137 -6.15 -21.04 -1.85
C ARG A 137 -6.21 -19.80 -0.98
N HIS A 138 -5.22 -18.93 -1.10
CA HIS A 138 -5.16 -17.71 -0.32
C HIS A 138 -5.36 -16.48 -1.20
N ILE A 139 -6.03 -15.49 -0.63
CA ILE A 139 -6.03 -14.12 -1.12
C ILE A 139 -5.42 -13.26 -0.01
N ASP A 140 -4.27 -12.66 -0.31
CA ASP A 140 -3.67 -11.63 0.54
C ASP A 140 -4.17 -10.28 0.03
N ILE A 141 -4.97 -9.58 0.84
CA ILE A 141 -5.47 -8.24 0.54
C ILE A 141 -4.51 -7.24 1.18
N ILE A 142 -3.86 -6.41 0.38
CA ILE A 142 -2.92 -5.38 0.84
C ILE A 142 -3.58 -4.01 0.66
N ASP A 143 -3.87 -3.37 1.78
CA ASP A 143 -4.43 -2.02 1.85
C ASP A 143 -3.31 -0.99 2.00
N TYR A 144 -3.20 -0.03 1.10
CA TYR A 144 -2.23 1.06 1.23
C TYR A 144 -2.74 2.40 0.65
N PRO A 145 -2.28 3.55 1.17
CA PRO A 145 -2.70 4.87 0.69
C PRO A 145 -2.36 5.12 -0.79
N GLY A 146 -3.29 5.72 -1.55
CA GLY A 146 -3.07 6.03 -2.97
C GLY A 146 -2.03 7.13 -3.19
N GLU A 147 -1.93 8.06 -2.24
CA GLU A 147 -0.96 9.17 -2.22
C GLU A 147 0.48 8.67 -2.30
N TRP A 148 0.74 7.45 -1.81
CA TRP A 148 2.06 6.85 -1.84
C TRP A 148 2.51 6.43 -3.25
N LEU A 149 1.57 6.26 -4.20
CA LEU A 149 1.90 6.01 -5.60
C LEU A 149 2.31 7.29 -6.33
N LEU A 150 1.81 8.44 -5.89
CA LEU A 150 2.15 9.75 -6.49
C LEU A 150 3.65 10.05 -6.35
N ASP A 151 4.27 9.57 -5.28
CA ASP A 151 5.71 9.73 -5.03
C ASP A 151 6.61 9.05 -6.07
N LEU A 152 6.08 8.14 -6.90
CA LEU A 152 6.87 7.50 -7.95
C LEU A 152 7.45 8.51 -8.93
N VAL A 153 6.78 9.66 -9.15
CA VAL A 153 7.29 10.73 -10.02
C VAL A 153 8.56 11.38 -9.47
N LEU A 154 8.82 11.29 -8.16
CA LEU A 154 10.01 11.86 -7.52
C LEU A 154 11.28 11.08 -7.86
N LEU A 155 11.14 9.82 -8.28
CA LEU A 155 12.28 8.95 -8.55
C LEU A 155 13.09 9.43 -9.76
N ASP A 156 12.42 10.05 -10.72
CA ASP A 156 13.00 10.61 -11.94
C ASP A 156 13.39 12.09 -11.81
N LYS A 157 13.16 12.71 -10.65
CA LYS A 157 13.46 14.13 -10.40
C LYS A 157 14.69 14.28 -9.51
N SER A 158 15.52 15.27 -9.84
CA SER A 158 16.48 15.82 -8.87
C SER A 158 15.75 16.71 -7.86
N TYR A 159 16.35 16.91 -6.69
CA TYR A 159 15.82 17.81 -5.68
C TYR A 159 15.59 19.24 -6.22
N ALA A 160 16.50 19.75 -7.05
CA ALA A 160 16.39 21.08 -7.64
C ALA A 160 15.19 21.19 -8.59
N GLN A 161 14.97 20.18 -9.46
CA GLN A 161 13.81 20.14 -10.36
C GLN A 161 12.51 20.09 -9.57
N TRP A 162 12.42 19.17 -8.60
CA TRP A 162 11.23 19.05 -7.75
C TRP A 162 10.95 20.35 -6.98
N SER A 163 11.98 20.98 -6.41
CA SER A 163 11.83 22.23 -5.66
C SER A 163 11.29 23.36 -6.54
N ALA A 164 11.88 23.55 -7.73
CA ALA A 164 11.43 24.59 -8.66
C ALA A 164 9.97 24.40 -9.09
N GLU A 165 9.57 23.17 -9.41
CA GLU A 165 8.19 22.86 -9.80
C GLU A 165 7.18 23.05 -8.66
N VAL A 166 7.55 22.67 -7.42
CA VAL A 166 6.66 22.86 -6.27
C VAL A 166 6.51 24.35 -5.97
N LEU A 167 7.60 25.11 -5.93
CA LEU A 167 7.55 26.55 -5.67
C LEU A 167 6.74 27.30 -6.75
N ALA A 168 6.96 26.99 -8.03
CA ALA A 168 6.20 27.59 -9.13
C ALA A 168 4.69 27.26 -9.09
N ARG A 169 4.31 26.13 -8.47
CA ARG A 169 2.90 25.79 -8.22
C ARG A 169 2.34 26.52 -7.02
N MET A 170 3.13 26.67 -5.95
CA MET A 170 2.75 27.43 -4.76
C MET A 170 2.48 28.90 -5.10
N GLU A 171 3.28 29.51 -6.00
CA GLU A 171 3.08 30.89 -6.49
C GLU A 171 1.70 31.13 -7.13
N LYS A 172 1.06 30.08 -7.64
CA LYS A 172 -0.25 30.14 -8.31
C LYS A 172 -1.42 29.82 -7.37
N ARG A 173 -1.15 29.60 -6.08
CA ARG A 173 -2.11 29.12 -5.09
C ARG A 173 -2.18 30.11 -3.94
N ASP A 174 -3.27 30.88 -3.87
CA ASP A 174 -3.44 31.91 -2.84
C ASP A 174 -3.29 31.35 -1.41
N PHE A 175 -3.82 30.15 -1.16
CA PHE A 175 -3.70 29.47 0.14
C PHE A 175 -2.27 29.03 0.50
N ALA A 176 -1.34 29.02 -0.46
CA ALA A 176 0.06 28.67 -0.23
C ALA A 176 0.91 29.87 0.20
N ALA A 177 0.37 31.09 0.20
CA ALA A 177 1.13 32.33 0.41
C ALA A 177 1.98 32.31 1.68
N ASP A 178 1.41 31.90 2.82
CA ASP A 178 2.13 31.88 4.10
C ASP A 178 3.30 30.88 4.09
N ALA A 179 3.06 29.67 3.61
CA ALA A 179 4.11 28.64 3.50
C ALA A 179 5.19 29.04 2.49
N LEU A 180 4.80 29.64 1.37
CA LEU A 180 5.72 30.11 0.33
C LEU A 180 6.61 31.24 0.86
N ALA A 181 6.03 32.21 1.58
CA ALA A 181 6.79 33.33 2.16
C ALA A 181 7.86 32.84 3.14
N GLN A 182 7.55 31.85 3.98
CA GLN A 182 8.54 31.24 4.89
C GLN A 182 9.68 30.54 4.14
N LEU A 183 9.34 29.78 3.09
CA LEU A 183 10.34 29.09 2.27
C LEU A 183 11.23 30.08 1.51
N GLN A 184 10.67 31.16 0.99
CA GLN A 184 11.40 32.19 0.24
C GLN A 184 12.25 33.09 1.14
N ALA A 185 11.85 33.33 2.38
CA ALA A 185 12.63 34.10 3.36
C ALA A 185 13.85 33.32 3.90
N THR A 186 13.91 32.02 3.65
CA THR A 186 14.98 31.16 4.16
C THR A 186 16.25 31.26 3.30
N ASP A 187 17.40 31.54 3.94
CA ASP A 187 18.70 31.44 3.28
C ASP A 187 19.10 29.96 3.11
N ALA A 188 18.94 29.46 1.89
CA ALA A 188 19.30 28.11 1.47
C ALA A 188 20.79 27.76 1.71
N SER A 189 21.67 28.76 1.73
CA SER A 189 23.11 28.59 1.92
C SER A 189 23.56 28.60 3.39
N ALA A 190 22.68 29.05 4.29
CA ALA A 190 22.94 29.06 5.72
C ALA A 190 23.21 27.65 6.27
N ARG A 191 23.93 27.60 7.39
CA ARG A 191 24.22 26.33 8.09
C ARG A 191 22.90 25.63 8.45
N HIS A 192 22.85 24.31 8.24
CA HIS A 192 21.71 23.49 8.65
C HIS A 192 21.43 23.64 10.15
N ASP A 193 20.16 23.86 10.46
CA ASP A 193 19.59 23.90 11.80
C ASP A 193 18.32 23.06 11.83
N GLU A 194 18.21 22.17 12.81
CA GLU A 194 17.11 21.20 12.85
C GLU A 194 15.77 21.86 13.20
N ALA A 195 15.77 22.85 14.09
CA ALA A 195 14.55 23.55 14.48
C ALA A 195 13.96 24.32 13.29
N THR A 196 14.82 24.98 12.51
CA THR A 196 14.44 25.65 11.26
C THR A 196 13.87 24.64 10.24
N ALA A 197 14.54 23.49 10.05
CA ALA A 197 14.06 22.46 9.14
C ALA A 197 12.69 21.89 9.54
N GLN A 198 12.45 21.69 10.83
CA GLN A 198 11.16 21.23 11.37
C GLN A 198 10.06 22.27 11.16
N ALA A 199 10.30 23.53 11.52
CA ALA A 199 9.32 24.60 11.34
C ALA A 199 8.91 24.77 9.86
N LEU A 200 9.88 24.73 8.94
CA LEU A 200 9.60 24.78 7.50
C LEU A 200 8.81 23.55 7.05
N THR A 201 9.15 22.36 7.55
CA THR A 201 8.45 21.11 7.22
C THR A 201 7.00 21.16 7.67
N GLU A 202 6.71 21.71 8.86
CA GLU A 202 5.35 21.90 9.36
C GLU A 202 4.54 22.85 8.49
N ALA A 203 5.12 24.00 8.11
CA ALA A 203 4.50 24.95 7.19
C ALA A 203 4.21 24.32 5.82
N PHE A 204 5.17 23.58 5.27
CA PHE A 204 5.02 22.88 4.00
C PHE A 204 3.97 21.75 4.09
N THR A 205 3.94 21.01 5.18
CA THR A 205 2.94 19.95 5.42
C THR A 205 1.53 20.53 5.57
N THR A 206 1.40 21.71 6.16
CA THR A 206 0.13 22.45 6.22
C THR A 206 -0.37 22.78 4.82
N TYR A 207 0.51 23.32 3.96
CA TYR A 207 0.18 23.54 2.55
C TYR A 207 -0.25 22.25 1.83
N LEU A 208 0.46 21.13 2.03
CA LEU A 208 0.11 19.85 1.43
C LEU A 208 -1.28 19.38 1.89
N ASN A 209 -1.61 19.53 3.18
CA ASN A 209 -2.93 19.17 3.70
C ASN A 209 -4.05 20.03 3.11
N GLN A 210 -3.82 21.32 2.93
CA GLN A 210 -4.78 22.21 2.25
C GLN A 210 -4.96 21.82 0.78
N ALA A 211 -3.85 21.55 0.07
CA ALA A 211 -3.90 21.06 -1.31
C ALA A 211 -4.66 19.72 -1.43
N ARG A 212 -4.47 18.82 -0.46
CA ARG A 212 -5.20 17.55 -0.36
C ARG A 212 -6.69 17.76 -0.10
N ALA A 213 -7.05 18.67 0.80
CA ALA A 213 -8.45 18.99 1.10
C ALA A 213 -9.18 19.57 -0.13
N LEU A 214 -8.45 20.29 -0.99
CA LEU A 214 -8.93 20.74 -2.29
C LEU A 214 -8.87 19.64 -3.37
N GLY A 215 -8.33 18.45 -3.08
CA GLY A 215 -8.26 17.32 -4.02
C GLY A 215 -7.26 17.49 -5.15
N LEU A 216 -6.23 18.34 -5.00
CA LEU A 216 -5.23 18.58 -6.05
C LEU A 216 -4.38 17.30 -6.32
N PRO A 217 -4.13 16.94 -7.61
CA PRO A 217 -3.39 15.72 -7.97
C PRO A 217 -1.89 15.79 -7.61
N ASP A 218 -1.37 17.01 -7.61
CA ASP A 218 0.05 17.34 -7.57
C ASP A 218 0.66 17.40 -6.15
N ILE A 219 0.19 16.54 -5.25
CA ILE A 219 0.58 16.55 -3.82
C ILE A 219 1.73 15.56 -3.56
N THR A 220 2.96 16.06 -3.66
CA THR A 220 4.15 15.32 -3.27
C THR A 220 4.95 16.11 -2.22
N PRO A 221 5.54 15.43 -1.21
CA PRO A 221 5.60 13.97 -1.05
C PRO A 221 4.38 13.39 -0.29
N GLY A 222 3.85 12.26 -0.75
CA GLY A 222 2.64 11.64 -0.21
C GLY A 222 2.75 11.16 1.24
N ARG A 223 3.95 10.74 1.70
CA ARG A 223 4.14 10.33 3.11
C ARG A 223 4.16 11.51 4.08
N PHE A 224 4.24 12.75 3.62
CA PHE A 224 4.07 13.91 4.52
C PHE A 224 2.62 14.02 5.00
N LEU A 225 1.67 13.59 4.17
CA LEU A 225 0.24 13.57 4.49
C LEU A 225 -0.15 12.35 5.32
N LEU A 226 0.48 11.21 5.04
CA LEU A 226 0.23 9.93 5.67
C LEU A 226 1.57 9.26 6.02
N PRO A 227 2.18 9.66 7.14
CA PRO A 227 3.54 9.24 7.49
C PRO A 227 3.63 7.78 7.95
N GLY A 228 2.55 7.19 8.44
CA GLY A 228 2.57 5.85 9.04
C GLY A 228 3.68 5.72 10.07
N ASP A 229 4.48 4.66 9.97
CA ASP A 229 5.59 4.36 10.88
C ASP A 229 6.78 5.33 10.77
N LEU A 230 6.78 6.23 9.79
CA LEU A 230 7.85 7.23 9.58
C LEU A 230 7.56 8.55 10.28
N ALA A 231 6.48 8.66 11.06
CA ALA A 231 6.17 9.87 11.82
C ALA A 231 7.34 10.25 12.74
N GLY A 232 7.80 11.50 12.65
CA GLY A 232 8.97 12.00 13.39
C GLY A 232 10.33 11.58 12.82
N SER A 233 10.37 10.82 11.72
CA SER A 233 11.64 10.46 11.07
C SER A 233 12.24 11.64 10.30
N PRO A 234 13.57 11.86 10.37
CA PRO A 234 14.24 12.90 9.59
C PRO A 234 14.07 12.78 8.08
N VAL A 235 13.71 11.59 7.59
CA VAL A 235 13.44 11.37 6.15
C VAL A 235 12.20 12.12 5.66
N LEU A 236 11.31 12.53 6.58
CA LEU A 236 10.12 13.34 6.31
C LEU A 236 10.29 14.81 6.69
N THR A 237 11.53 15.27 6.91
CA THR A 237 11.81 16.64 7.33
C THR A 237 12.61 17.37 6.26
N PHE A 238 12.01 17.52 5.08
CA PHE A 238 12.56 18.31 3.99
C PHE A 238 11.49 19.13 3.27
N VAL A 239 11.92 20.25 2.68
CA VAL A 239 11.05 21.21 1.99
C VAL A 239 11.67 21.65 0.68
N PRO A 240 10.88 22.16 -0.28
CA PRO A 240 11.45 22.74 -1.49
C PRO A 240 12.10 24.09 -1.15
N LEU A 241 13.36 24.27 -1.55
CA LEU A 241 14.07 25.54 -1.39
C LEU A 241 14.54 26.08 -2.73
N ALA A 242 14.48 27.41 -2.88
CA ALA A 242 15.13 28.10 -3.98
C ALA A 242 16.64 28.23 -3.69
N GLY A 243 17.47 27.95 -4.69
CA GLY A 243 18.92 28.11 -4.58
C GLY A 243 19.69 26.84 -4.21
N THR A 244 21.00 27.00 -4.04
CA THR A 244 21.93 25.91 -3.72
C THR A 244 22.82 26.31 -2.55
N GLY A 245 23.48 25.33 -1.93
CA GLY A 245 24.36 25.58 -0.80
C GLY A 245 25.49 24.56 -0.72
N GLY A 246 26.58 24.97 -0.05
CA GLY A 246 27.76 24.15 0.16
C GLY A 246 27.54 23.02 1.18
N ARG A 247 28.61 22.29 1.50
CA ARG A 247 28.56 21.24 2.52
C ARG A 247 28.12 21.81 3.88
N GLY A 248 27.14 21.16 4.51
CA GLY A 248 26.61 21.59 5.81
C GLY A 248 25.55 22.70 5.74
N SER A 249 25.20 23.16 4.54
CA SER A 249 24.08 24.09 4.35
C SER A 249 22.72 23.40 4.47
N LEU A 250 21.69 24.19 4.74
CA LEU A 250 20.29 23.76 4.75
C LEU A 250 19.88 23.14 3.41
N ALA A 251 20.17 23.78 2.28
CA ALA A 251 19.83 23.23 0.96
C ALA A 251 20.50 21.87 0.69
N ARG A 252 21.75 21.68 1.15
CA ARG A 252 22.44 20.39 1.01
C ARG A 252 21.80 19.31 1.90
N GLU A 253 21.35 19.67 3.09
CA GLU A 253 20.58 18.80 3.98
C GLU A 253 19.26 18.37 3.34
N MET A 254 18.47 19.32 2.84
CA MET A 254 17.18 19.07 2.19
C MET A 254 17.33 18.14 0.98
N ALA A 255 18.33 18.39 0.13
CA ALA A 255 18.65 17.51 -0.98
C ALA A 255 19.01 16.09 -0.53
N ARG A 256 19.82 15.96 0.54
CA ARG A 256 20.18 14.63 1.09
C ARG A 256 18.95 13.90 1.62
N ARG A 257 18.07 14.58 2.35
CA ARG A 257 16.83 14.00 2.90
C ARG A 257 15.86 13.60 1.79
N PHE A 258 15.74 14.40 0.73
CA PHE A 258 14.99 14.05 -0.47
C PHE A 258 15.53 12.78 -1.15
N ASP A 259 16.85 12.66 -1.30
CA ASP A 259 17.48 11.45 -1.87
C ASP A 259 17.35 10.23 -0.94
N ALA A 260 17.41 10.45 0.38
CA ALA A 260 17.13 9.42 1.38
C ALA A 260 15.67 8.95 1.30
N TYR A 261 14.71 9.87 1.14
CA TYR A 261 13.30 9.55 0.94
C TYR A 261 13.10 8.68 -0.29
N LYS A 262 13.72 9.04 -1.42
CA LYS A 262 13.69 8.22 -2.63
C LYS A 262 14.26 6.82 -2.43
N SER A 263 15.43 6.72 -1.79
CA SER A 263 16.17 5.46 -1.68
C SER A 263 15.69 4.54 -0.56
N GLN A 264 15.18 5.09 0.53
CA GLN A 264 14.83 4.37 1.76
C GLN A 264 13.32 4.26 2.01
N VAL A 265 12.50 5.12 1.38
CA VAL A 265 11.04 5.08 1.55
C VAL A 265 10.36 4.62 0.27
N ILE A 266 10.54 5.35 -0.83
CA ILE A 266 9.79 5.09 -2.07
C ILE A 266 10.22 3.75 -2.70
N ARG A 267 11.53 3.54 -2.87
CA ARG A 267 12.06 2.31 -3.51
C ARG A 267 11.74 1.04 -2.72
N PRO A 268 11.98 0.96 -1.40
CA PRO A 268 11.66 -0.23 -0.62
C PRO A 268 10.17 -0.54 -0.63
N PHE A 269 9.31 0.46 -0.41
CA PHE A 269 7.87 0.28 -0.47
C PHE A 269 7.42 -0.39 -1.77
N PHE A 270 7.94 0.11 -2.89
CA PHE A 270 7.57 -0.38 -4.20
C PHE A 270 8.13 -1.79 -4.48
N ARG A 271 9.38 -2.05 -4.11
CA ARG A 271 10.02 -3.37 -4.26
C ARG A 271 9.36 -4.45 -3.39
N ASP A 272 9.08 -4.11 -2.13
CA ASP A 272 8.73 -5.09 -1.10
C ASP A 272 7.23 -5.38 -1.04
N HIS A 273 6.40 -4.40 -1.42
CA HIS A 273 4.95 -4.54 -1.43
C HIS A 273 4.38 -4.51 -2.84
N PHE A 274 4.60 -3.42 -3.57
CA PHE A 274 3.92 -3.20 -4.85
C PHE A 274 4.33 -4.20 -5.93
N ALA A 275 5.61 -4.54 -6.04
CA ALA A 275 6.13 -5.51 -7.02
C ALA A 275 5.58 -6.93 -6.84
N ARG A 276 4.99 -7.20 -5.67
CA ARG A 276 4.39 -8.49 -5.33
C ARG A 276 2.89 -8.51 -5.58
N ILE A 277 2.26 -7.41 -5.97
CA ILE A 277 0.82 -7.34 -6.24
C ILE A 277 0.52 -8.04 -7.57
N ASP A 278 -0.39 -9.01 -7.55
CA ASP A 278 -0.83 -9.73 -8.76
C ASP A 278 -2.01 -9.00 -9.43
N ARG A 279 -2.90 -8.41 -8.63
CA ARG A 279 -4.14 -7.76 -9.06
C ARG A 279 -4.36 -6.47 -8.27
N GLN A 280 -4.87 -5.43 -8.92
CA GLN A 280 -5.09 -4.13 -8.29
C GLN A 280 -6.56 -3.70 -8.39
N VAL A 281 -7.10 -3.18 -7.28
CA VAL A 281 -8.33 -2.38 -7.26
C VAL A 281 -7.96 -0.94 -6.92
N VAL A 282 -8.44 0.00 -7.72
CA VAL A 282 -8.31 1.45 -7.49
C VAL A 282 -9.71 2.00 -7.29
N LEU A 283 -10.00 2.48 -6.08
CA LEU A 283 -11.29 3.05 -5.71
C LEU A 283 -11.31 4.55 -5.99
N ALA A 284 -12.41 5.04 -6.56
CA ALA A 284 -12.62 6.46 -6.85
C ALA A 284 -14.03 6.91 -6.44
N ASP A 285 -14.11 7.99 -5.65
CA ASP A 285 -15.40 8.61 -5.31
C ASP A 285 -15.88 9.54 -6.44
N VAL A 286 -16.51 8.94 -7.45
CA VAL A 286 -17.07 9.68 -8.59
C VAL A 286 -18.27 10.53 -8.16
N LEU A 287 -19.08 10.06 -7.21
CA LEU A 287 -20.28 10.79 -6.75
C LEU A 287 -19.88 12.05 -5.98
N GLY A 288 -18.88 11.96 -5.10
CA GLY A 288 -18.30 13.11 -4.42
C GLY A 288 -17.74 14.14 -5.40
N ALA A 289 -17.02 13.69 -6.43
CA ALA A 289 -16.49 14.57 -7.47
C ALA A 289 -17.61 15.26 -8.26
N ILE A 290 -18.67 14.53 -8.67
CA ILE A 290 -19.83 15.11 -9.35
C ILE A 290 -20.52 16.16 -8.47
N HIS A 291 -20.70 15.87 -7.19
CA HIS A 291 -21.32 16.79 -6.24
C HIS A 291 -20.50 18.08 -6.06
N ALA A 292 -19.17 17.98 -6.07
CA ALA A 292 -18.26 19.12 -5.96
C ALA A 292 -18.13 19.96 -7.25
N GLY A 293 -18.69 19.48 -8.37
CA GLY A 293 -18.79 20.22 -9.64
C GLY A 293 -17.75 19.84 -10.70
N PRO A 294 -17.83 20.46 -11.89
CA PRO A 294 -17.06 20.04 -13.08
C PRO A 294 -15.55 20.01 -12.87
N GLU A 295 -14.99 21.02 -12.17
CA GLU A 295 -13.55 21.08 -11.90
C GLU A 295 -13.06 19.90 -11.06
N ALA A 296 -13.87 19.41 -10.12
CA ALA A 296 -13.52 18.25 -9.29
C ALA A 296 -13.55 16.95 -10.09
N VAL A 297 -14.47 16.83 -11.06
CA VAL A 297 -14.53 15.70 -11.99
C VAL A 297 -13.29 15.68 -12.91
N ASP A 298 -12.92 16.83 -13.48
CA ASP A 298 -11.72 16.94 -14.33
C ASP A 298 -10.45 16.59 -13.53
N ARG A 299 -10.38 17.05 -12.29
CA ARG A 299 -9.29 16.77 -11.35
C ARG A 299 -9.18 15.29 -10.99
N LEU A 300 -10.32 14.64 -10.74
CA LEU A 300 -10.37 13.19 -10.54
C LEU A 300 -9.81 12.46 -11.78
N GLY A 301 -10.23 12.86 -12.98
CA GLY A 301 -9.74 12.29 -14.24
C GLY A 301 -8.23 12.45 -14.44
N GLN A 302 -7.67 13.62 -14.14
CA GLN A 302 -6.23 13.88 -14.17
C GLN A 302 -5.48 12.98 -13.18
N THR A 303 -5.96 12.91 -11.93
CA THR A 303 -5.34 12.08 -10.88
C THR A 303 -5.33 10.60 -11.26
N LEU A 304 -6.45 10.08 -11.79
CA LEU A 304 -6.53 8.70 -12.27
C LEU A 304 -5.59 8.45 -13.45
N THR A 305 -5.40 9.42 -14.34
CA THR A 305 -4.46 9.33 -15.47
C THR A 305 -3.01 9.26 -15.00
N GLU A 306 -2.64 10.04 -13.99
CA GLU A 306 -1.32 10.03 -13.38
C GLU A 306 -1.05 8.72 -12.62
N LEU A 307 -2.03 8.26 -11.84
CA LEU A 307 -1.95 6.95 -11.19
C LEU A 307 -1.75 5.84 -12.23
N LEU A 308 -2.54 5.83 -13.31
CA LEU A 308 -2.41 4.88 -14.42
C LEU A 308 -1.03 4.92 -15.08
N ALA A 309 -0.38 6.09 -15.15
CA ALA A 309 0.96 6.20 -15.68
C ALA A 309 1.99 5.42 -14.85
N ALA A 310 1.79 5.33 -13.52
CA ALA A 310 2.63 4.51 -12.65
C ALA A 310 2.47 2.99 -12.92
N PHE A 311 1.32 2.56 -13.44
CA PHE A 311 1.04 1.16 -13.75
C PHE A 311 1.43 0.73 -15.17
N ARG A 312 1.75 1.67 -16.09
CA ARG A 312 2.08 1.34 -17.49
C ARG A 312 3.54 0.88 -17.64
N PRO A 313 3.80 -0.41 -17.94
CA PRO A 313 5.15 -0.90 -18.15
C PRO A 313 5.77 -0.30 -19.42
N GLY A 314 7.07 0.03 -19.37
CA GLY A 314 7.85 0.45 -20.54
C GLY A 314 8.02 1.96 -20.71
N ARG A 315 7.15 2.80 -20.12
CA ARG A 315 7.38 4.26 -20.12
C ARG A 315 8.46 4.67 -19.12
N ASN A 316 8.59 3.92 -18.02
CA ASN A 316 9.60 4.14 -16.99
C ASN A 316 10.54 2.92 -16.94
N ALA A 317 11.59 2.92 -17.76
CA ALA A 317 12.54 1.81 -17.89
C ALA A 317 13.17 1.38 -16.54
N TRP A 318 13.26 2.32 -15.59
CA TRP A 318 13.72 2.04 -14.23
C TRP A 318 12.69 1.26 -13.39
N LEU A 319 11.39 1.51 -13.56
CA LEU A 319 10.32 0.78 -12.86
C LEU A 319 10.36 -0.70 -13.25
N THR A 320 10.54 -1.00 -14.54
CA THR A 320 10.70 -2.36 -15.05
C THR A 320 11.91 -3.08 -14.43
N ARG A 321 13.01 -2.37 -14.18
CA ARG A 321 14.21 -2.92 -13.50
C ARG A 321 13.95 -3.16 -12.01
N LEU A 322 13.24 -2.27 -11.33
CA LEU A 322 12.91 -2.43 -9.91
C LEU A 322 11.89 -3.57 -9.67
N LEU A 323 10.95 -3.77 -10.60
CA LEU A 323 9.92 -4.82 -10.54
C LEU A 323 10.41 -6.23 -10.91
N GLY A 324 11.66 -6.38 -11.36
CA GLY A 324 12.18 -7.66 -11.83
C GLY A 324 11.34 -8.29 -12.96
N GLY A 325 10.64 -7.46 -13.75
CA GLY A 325 9.77 -7.92 -14.83
C GLY A 325 8.41 -8.51 -14.42
N LYS A 326 8.07 -8.58 -13.12
CA LYS A 326 6.72 -8.99 -12.69
C LYS A 326 5.69 -7.90 -12.97
N ARG A 327 4.52 -8.32 -13.46
CA ARG A 327 3.44 -7.42 -13.90
C ARG A 327 2.22 -7.62 -13.02
N VAL A 328 1.57 -6.52 -12.65
CA VAL A 328 0.18 -6.56 -12.21
C VAL A 328 -0.64 -7.06 -13.40
N GLU A 329 -1.28 -8.22 -13.25
CA GLU A 329 -1.95 -8.89 -14.37
C GLU A 329 -3.26 -8.21 -14.75
N ARG A 330 -4.00 -7.68 -13.76
CA ARG A 330 -5.27 -6.98 -13.98
C ARG A 330 -5.45 -5.83 -13.00
N ILE A 331 -6.02 -4.74 -13.51
CA ILE A 331 -6.35 -3.53 -12.75
C ILE A 331 -7.85 -3.29 -12.92
N LEU A 332 -8.55 -3.04 -11.82
CA LEU A 332 -9.95 -2.67 -11.77
C LEU A 332 -10.07 -1.26 -11.20
N PHE A 333 -10.77 -0.38 -11.90
CA PHE A 333 -11.26 0.88 -11.36
C PHE A 333 -12.70 0.68 -10.93
N ALA A 334 -13.00 1.03 -9.70
CA ALA A 334 -14.30 0.81 -9.07
C ALA A 334 -14.74 2.04 -8.26
#